data_AF-A0AAN9SI06-F1
#
_entry.id   AF-A0AAN9SI06-F1
#
_cell.length_a   1.000
_cell.length_b   1.000
_cell.length_c   1.000
_cell.angle_alpha   90.00
_cell.angle_beta   90.00
_cell.angle_gamma   90.00
#
_symmetry.space_group_name_H-M   'P 1'
#
loop_
_entity.id
_entity.type
_entity.pdbx_description
1 polymer ?
#
loop_
_entity_poly.entity_id
_entity_poly.type
_entity_poly.pdbx_seq_one_letter_code
_entity_poly.pdbx_strand_id
1 'polypeptide(L)'
;MQIHEEFINSGIVLDNFISSSLVKMYGKCGHLEMAIEVFEQIPKKTIVTWNSMISGYGLKALGVENARTLIDKDPDDSLTYILLLNVYASVQKWDEVHMARSKMKKLGLKKNPGCSWIEINQKILPFFVEV
;
A
#
# COMPACT_ATOMS: atom_id res chain seq x y z
N MET A 1 -10.73 -19.07 -4.51
CA MET A 1 -9.88 -18.59 -5.62
C MET A 1 -10.48 -18.84 -7.00
N GLN A 2 -11.43 -19.76 -7.17
CA GLN A 2 -12.12 -20.03 -8.44
C GLN A 2 -12.60 -18.77 -9.18
N ILE A 3 -13.24 -17.82 -8.48
CA ILE A 3 -13.72 -16.57 -9.10
C ILE A 3 -12.57 -15.75 -9.71
N HIS A 4 -11.37 -15.79 -9.11
CA HIS A 4 -10.20 -15.08 -9.61
C HIS A 4 -9.55 -15.80 -10.80
N GLU A 5 -9.44 -17.13 -10.76
CA GLU A 5 -8.96 -17.93 -11.90
C GLU A 5 -9.88 -17.72 -13.11
N GLU A 6 -11.19 -17.68 -12.90
CA GLU A 6 -12.17 -17.40 -13.93
C GLU A 6 -12.05 -15.95 -14.45
N PHE A 7 -11.75 -15.00 -13.56
CA PHE A 7 -11.48 -13.60 -13.93
C PHE A 7 -10.22 -13.45 -14.80
N ILE A 8 -9.12 -14.11 -14.45
CA ILE A 8 -7.88 -14.13 -15.27
C ILE A 8 -8.14 -14.83 -16.61
N ASN A 9 -8.81 -15.98 -16.60
CA ASN A 9 -9.09 -16.77 -17.81
C ASN A 9 -10.09 -16.10 -18.75
N SER A 10 -10.85 -15.11 -18.28
CA SER A 10 -11.83 -14.37 -19.10
C SER A 10 -11.21 -13.34 -20.07
N GLY A 11 -9.88 -13.15 -20.06
CA GLY A 11 -9.18 -12.25 -20.98
C GLY A 11 -9.30 -10.76 -20.63
N ILE A 12 -9.71 -10.45 -19.38
CA ILE A 12 -9.77 -9.07 -18.90
C ILE A 12 -8.36 -8.47 -18.88
N VAL A 13 -8.22 -7.30 -19.50
CA VAL A 13 -6.98 -6.52 -19.44
C VAL A 13 -6.79 -6.02 -18.01
N LEU A 14 -5.73 -6.51 -17.36
CA LEU A 14 -5.33 -6.05 -16.05
C LEU A 14 -4.81 -4.61 -16.15
N ASP A 15 -5.66 -3.64 -15.81
CA ASP A 15 -5.21 -2.26 -15.63
C ASP A 15 -4.54 -2.08 -14.25
N ASN A 16 -3.95 -0.91 -14.02
CA ASN A 16 -3.26 -0.61 -12.75
C ASN A 16 -4.18 -0.71 -11.53
N PHE A 17 -5.48 -0.44 -11.69
CA PHE A 17 -6.43 -0.43 -10.58
C PHE A 17 -6.83 -1.86 -10.19
N ILE A 18 -7.17 -2.69 -11.18
CA ILE A 18 -7.48 -4.10 -11.00
C ILE A 18 -6.25 -4.80 -10.43
N SER A 19 -5.08 -4.60 -11.04
CA SER A 19 -3.83 -5.20 -10.58
C SER A 19 -3.49 -4.83 -9.14
N SER A 20 -3.62 -3.54 -8.76
CA SER A 20 -3.40 -3.10 -7.37
C SER A 20 -4.35 -3.79 -6.38
N SER A 21 -5.61 -3.97 -6.78
CA SER A 21 -6.63 -4.63 -5.95
C SER A 21 -6.33 -6.12 -5.77
N LEU A 22 -5.91 -6.79 -6.83
CA LEU A 22 -5.53 -8.20 -6.81
C LEU A 22 -4.29 -8.44 -5.94
N VAL A 23 -3.25 -7.62 -6.12
CA VAL A 23 -2.03 -7.66 -5.29
C VAL A 23 -2.38 -7.52 -3.80
N LYS A 24 -3.24 -6.57 -3.46
CA LYS A 24 -3.68 -6.34 -2.08
C LYS A 24 -4.50 -7.51 -1.54
N MET A 25 -5.39 -8.08 -2.35
CA MET A 25 -6.22 -9.23 -1.98
C MET A 25 -5.34 -10.46 -1.71
N TYR A 26 -4.46 -10.80 -2.66
CA TYR A 26 -3.57 -11.95 -2.54
C TYR A 26 -2.61 -11.85 -1.36
N GLY A 27 -2.02 -10.69 -1.14
CA GLY A 27 -1.18 -10.46 0.03
C GLY A 27 -1.94 -10.62 1.35
N LYS A 28 -3.15 -10.06 1.46
CA LYS A 28 -3.99 -10.24 2.66
C LYS A 28 -4.41 -11.70 2.89
N CYS A 29 -4.55 -12.47 1.82
CA CYS A 29 -4.86 -13.90 1.89
C CYS A 29 -3.61 -14.78 2.08
N GLY A 30 -2.41 -14.21 2.22
CA GLY A 30 -1.16 -14.96 2.38
C GLY A 30 -0.66 -15.66 1.10
N HIS A 31 -1.28 -15.39 -0.05
CA HIS A 31 -0.89 -15.98 -1.35
C HIS A 31 0.14 -15.09 -2.03
N LEU A 32 1.34 -15.09 -1.48
CA LEU A 32 2.38 -14.11 -1.79
C LEU A 32 2.89 -14.23 -3.22
N GLU A 33 3.08 -15.46 -3.68
CA GLU A 33 3.62 -15.78 -5.00
C GLU A 33 2.74 -15.18 -6.11
N MET A 34 1.42 -15.27 -5.95
CA MET A 34 0.47 -14.68 -6.90
C MET A 34 0.38 -13.16 -6.79
N ALA A 35 0.55 -12.60 -5.59
CA ALA A 35 0.66 -11.15 -5.45
C ALA A 35 1.89 -10.62 -6.21
N ILE A 36 3.03 -11.31 -6.14
CA ILE A 36 4.24 -10.97 -6.91
C ILE A 36 3.97 -11.13 -8.40
N GLU A 37 3.36 -12.24 -8.83
CA GLU A 37 3.12 -12.52 -10.23
C GLU A 37 2.25 -11.43 -10.89
N VAL A 38 1.13 -11.07 -10.25
CA VAL A 38 0.28 -9.97 -10.73
C VAL A 38 1.02 -8.64 -10.71
N PHE A 39 1.80 -8.37 -9.66
CA PHE A 39 2.57 -7.13 -9.56
C PHE A 39 3.63 -7.00 -10.67
N GLU A 40 4.28 -8.09 -11.06
CA GLU A 40 5.29 -8.09 -12.12
C GLU A 40 4.70 -7.89 -13.51
N GLN A 41 3.46 -8.36 -13.74
CA GLN A 41 2.74 -8.14 -15.00
C GLN A 41 2.33 -6.67 -15.22
N ILE A 42 2.42 -5.81 -14.20
CA ILE A 42 2.08 -4.38 -14.30
C ILE A 42 3.15 -3.65 -15.13
N PRO A 43 2.83 -3.13 -16.34
CA PRO A 43 3.83 -2.52 -17.21
C PRO A 43 4.39 -1.21 -16.64
N LYS A 44 3.54 -0.44 -15.96
CA LYS A 44 3.90 0.84 -15.33
C LYS A 44 3.41 0.89 -13.88
N LYS A 45 4.25 0.38 -12.98
CA LYS A 45 4.03 0.40 -11.53
C LYS A 45 3.94 1.84 -11.00
N THR A 46 2.82 2.18 -10.37
CA THR A 46 2.53 3.48 -9.73
C THR A 46 2.66 3.39 -8.21
N ILE A 47 2.64 4.54 -7.52
CA ILE A 47 2.62 4.62 -6.05
C ILE A 47 1.53 3.71 -5.43
N VAL A 48 0.35 3.64 -6.07
CA VAL A 48 -0.78 2.80 -5.63
C VAL A 48 -0.46 1.31 -5.72
N THR A 49 0.14 0.87 -6.83
CA THR A 49 0.51 -0.56 -7.03
C THR A 49 1.56 -1.00 -6.02
N TRP A 50 2.55 -0.14 -5.74
CA TRP A 50 3.60 -0.39 -4.77
C TRP A 50 3.08 -0.37 -3.32
N ASN A 51 2.23 0.61 -2.97
CA ASN A 51 1.57 0.66 -1.67
C ASN A 51 0.71 -0.58 -1.45
N SER A 52 0.06 -1.08 -2.50
CA SER A 52 -0.72 -2.33 -2.46
C SER A 52 0.18 -3.53 -2.23
N MET A 53 1.32 -3.61 -2.93
CA MET A 53 2.32 -4.66 -2.73
C MET A 53 2.85 -4.66 -1.31
N ILE A 54 3.32 -3.53 -0.77
CA ILE A 54 3.86 -3.45 0.60
C ILE A 54 2.79 -3.77 1.65
N SER A 55 1.56 -3.28 1.46
CA SER A 55 0.44 -3.55 2.37
C SER A 55 0.04 -5.03 2.39
N GLY A 56 0.13 -5.70 1.24
CA GLY A 56 -0.18 -7.12 1.09
C GLY A 56 0.98 -8.04 1.49
N TYR A 57 2.22 -7.62 1.26
CA TYR A 57 3.42 -8.45 1.45
C TYR A 57 3.78 -8.68 2.91
N GLY A 58 3.26 -7.84 3.82
CA GLY A 58 3.50 -7.94 5.25
C GLY A 58 4.99 -8.01 5.59
N LEU A 59 5.63 -6.85 5.81
CA LEU A 59 6.84 -6.70 6.64
C LEU A 59 8.14 -7.44 6.20
N LYS A 60 8.09 -8.39 5.25
CA LYS A 60 9.28 -9.11 4.75
C LYS A 60 10.20 -8.20 3.93
N ALA A 61 11.47 -8.60 3.86
CA ALA A 61 12.61 -7.85 3.33
C ALA A 61 12.43 -7.20 1.95
N LEU A 62 11.58 -7.75 1.07
CA LEU A 62 11.29 -7.17 -0.26
C LEU A 62 10.62 -5.79 -0.19
N GLY A 63 9.86 -5.51 0.89
CA GLY A 63 9.25 -4.20 1.12
C GLY A 63 10.28 -3.12 1.48
N VAL A 64 11.41 -3.51 2.08
CA VAL A 64 12.48 -2.59 2.51
C VAL A 64 13.31 -2.09 1.33
N GLU A 65 13.65 -2.98 0.38
CA GLU A 65 14.47 -2.60 -0.78
C GLU A 65 13.72 -1.62 -1.68
N ASN A 66 12.42 -1.86 -1.87
CA ASN A 66 11.56 -1.01 -2.69
C ASN A 66 11.07 0.26 -1.98
N ALA A 67 11.25 0.34 -0.66
CA ALA A 67 10.84 1.47 0.16
C ALA A 67 11.46 2.79 -0.28
N ARG A 68 12.77 2.78 -0.57
CA ARG A 68 13.52 3.98 -0.96
C ARG A 68 13.04 4.50 -2.32
N THR A 69 12.85 3.59 -3.27
CA THR A 69 12.30 3.88 -4.60
C THR A 69 10.93 4.56 -4.53
N LEU A 70 10.11 4.25 -3.51
CA LEU A 70 8.80 4.89 -3.35
C LEU A 70 8.87 6.31 -2.82
N ILE A 71 9.73 6.53 -1.81
CA ILE A 71 9.99 7.87 -1.30
C ILE A 71 10.50 8.78 -2.42
N ASP A 72 11.32 8.26 -3.34
CA ASP A 72 11.86 9.03 -4.46
C ASP A 72 10.81 9.30 -5.55
N LYS A 73 9.83 8.41 -5.71
CA LYS A 73 8.74 8.57 -6.70
C LYS A 73 7.66 9.54 -6.27
N ASP A 74 7.33 9.58 -4.99
CA ASP A 74 6.35 10.52 -4.43
C ASP A 74 6.72 10.85 -2.97
N PRO A 75 7.55 11.90 -2.76
CA PRO A 75 8.07 12.22 -1.44
C PRO A 75 7.01 12.79 -0.49
N ASP A 76 5.82 13.14 -0.98
CA ASP A 76 4.75 13.78 -0.22
C ASP A 76 3.61 12.81 0.15
N ASP A 77 3.67 11.55 -0.30
CA ASP A 77 2.65 10.54 0.05
C ASP A 77 2.78 10.07 1.50
N SER A 78 1.87 10.54 2.35
CA SER A 78 1.78 10.14 3.76
C SER A 78 1.59 8.64 3.94
N LEU A 79 0.87 7.96 3.03
CA LEU A 79 0.61 6.53 3.12
C LEU A 79 1.90 5.72 2.95
N THR A 80 2.73 6.07 1.97
CA THR A 80 4.06 5.48 1.75
C THR A 80 4.85 5.49 3.05
N TYR A 81 5.05 6.65 3.69
CA TYR A 81 5.83 6.69 4.93
C TYR A 81 5.24 5.84 6.05
N ILE A 82 3.92 5.82 6.24
CA ILE A 82 3.28 4.97 7.27
C ILE A 82 3.60 3.49 7.02
N LEU A 83 3.50 3.04 5.76
CA LEU A 83 3.84 1.66 5.39
C LEU A 83 5.31 1.36 5.66
N LEU A 84 6.21 2.29 5.34
CA LEU A 84 7.64 2.14 5.59
C LEU A 84 8.00 2.11 7.07
N LEU A 85 7.35 2.93 7.88
CA LEU A 85 7.54 2.90 9.34
C LEU A 85 7.19 1.52 9.91
N ASN A 86 6.09 0.93 9.46
CA ASN A 86 5.70 -0.41 9.89
C ASN A 86 6.71 -1.46 9.42
N VAL A 87 7.10 -1.41 8.15
CA VAL A 87 8.11 -2.31 7.57
C VAL A 87 9.43 -2.21 8.32
N TYR A 88 10.02 -1.03 8.46
CA TYR A 88 11.28 -0.85 9.17
C TYR A 88 11.21 -1.28 10.64
N ALA A 89 10.10 -0.99 11.34
CA ALA A 89 9.91 -1.42 12.72
C ALA A 89 9.90 -2.95 12.85
N SER A 90 9.25 -3.66 11.92
CA SER A 90 9.17 -5.13 11.95
C SER A 90 10.50 -5.84 11.72
N VAL A 91 11.38 -5.24 10.91
CA VAL A 91 12.74 -5.73 10.66
C VAL A 91 13.77 -5.07 11.58
N GLN A 92 13.31 -4.37 12.63
CA GLN A 92 14.13 -3.72 13.66
C GLN A 92 15.13 -2.67 13.12
N LYS A 93 14.86 -2.08 11.96
CA LYS A 93 15.66 -0.99 11.38
C LYS A 93 15.26 0.37 11.96
N TRP A 94 15.54 0.61 13.23
CA TRP A 94 15.09 1.81 13.95
C TRP A 94 15.67 3.12 13.39
N ASP A 95 16.89 3.11 12.86
CA ASP A 95 17.47 4.30 12.23
C ASP A 95 16.64 4.77 11.03
N GLU A 96 16.17 3.83 10.21
CA GLU A 96 15.28 4.11 9.07
C GLU A 96 13.91 4.61 9.54
N VAL A 97 13.37 4.07 10.64
CA VAL A 97 12.14 4.57 11.28
C VAL A 97 12.31 6.04 11.70
N HIS A 98 13.43 6.37 12.35
CA HIS A 98 13.72 7.73 12.79
C HIS A 98 13.90 8.70 11.62
N MET A 99 14.61 8.29 10.57
CA MET A 99 14.79 9.08 9.35
C MET A 99 13.44 9.35 8.66
N ALA A 100 12.62 8.31 8.46
CA ALA A 100 11.30 8.43 7.86
C ALA A 100 10.38 9.36 8.67
N ARG A 101 10.34 9.23 10.01
CA ARG A 101 9.56 10.14 10.89
C ARG A 101 10.05 11.58 10.80
N SER A 102 11.37 11.80 10.78
CA SER A 102 11.96 13.13 10.65
C SER A 102 11.56 13.78 9.32
N LYS A 103 11.60 13.00 8.22
CA LYS A 103 11.19 13.46 6.89
C LYS A 103 9.69 13.79 6.83
N MET A 104 8.81 12.93 7.37
CA MET A 104 7.38 13.23 7.50
C MET A 104 7.12 14.54 8.24
N LYS A 105 7.82 14.77 9.37
CA LYS A 105 7.67 16.01 10.15
C LYS A 105 8.12 17.25 9.38
N LYS A 106 9.25 17.16 8.66
CA LYS A 106 9.76 18.27 7.82
C LYS A 106 8.81 18.62 6.68
N LEU A 107 8.15 17.62 6.11
CA LEU A 107 7.17 17.77 5.03
C LEU A 107 5.75 18.13 5.55
N GLY A 108 5.54 18.19 6.87
CA GLY A 108 4.23 18.45 7.45
C GLY A 108 3.22 17.32 7.26
N LEU A 109 3.69 16.13 6.87
CA LEU A 109 2.85 14.96 6.63
C LEU A 109 2.29 14.43 7.95
N LYS A 110 0.99 14.18 7.98
CA LYS A 110 0.29 13.62 9.15
C LYS A 110 -0.21 12.22 8.82
N LYS A 111 -0.24 11.37 9.85
CA LYS A 111 -0.95 10.11 9.74
C LYS A 111 -2.43 10.42 9.59
N ASN A 112 -3.04 10.04 8.48
CA ASN A 112 -4.48 10.16 8.35
C ASN A 112 -5.13 9.26 9.41
N PRO A 113 -5.92 9.82 10.34
CA PRO A 113 -6.71 9.00 11.24
C PRO A 113 -7.62 8.09 10.40
N GLY A 114 -7.91 6.89 10.90
CA GLY A 114 -8.94 6.06 10.28
C GLY A 114 -10.23 6.87 10.22
N CYS A 115 -10.84 6.99 9.04
CA CYS A 115 -12.12 7.67 8.90
C CYS A 115 -13.16 6.72 8.31
N SER A 116 -14.36 6.75 8.88
CA SER A 116 -15.57 6.32 8.22
C SER A 116 -16.44 7.55 8.01
N TRP A 117 -17.34 7.51 7.05
CA TRP A 117 -18.32 8.57 6.87
C TRP A 117 -19.67 7.98 6.50
N ILE A 118 -20.72 8.69 6.91
CA ILE A 118 -22.08 8.43 6.45
C ILE A 118 -22.57 9.65 5.68
N GLU A 119 -23.40 9.42 4.67
CA GLU A 119 -24.08 10.47 3.94
C GLU A 119 -25.56 10.49 4.34
N ILE A 120 -26.04 11.61 4.88
CA ILE A 120 -27.44 11.83 5.21
C ILE A 120 -27.87 13.13 4.54
N ASN A 121 -28.88 13.06 3.65
CA ASN A 121 -29.43 14.24 2.96
C ASN A 121 -28.35 15.11 2.29
N GLN A 122 -27.45 14.49 1.50
CA GLN A 122 -26.33 15.15 0.81
C GLN A 122 -25.30 15.82 1.74
N LYS A 123 -25.36 15.56 3.06
CA LYS A 123 -24.31 15.96 4.00
C LYS A 123 -23.47 14.76 4.40
N ILE A 124 -22.16 14.92 4.24
CA ILE A 124 -21.16 13.95 4.71
C ILE A 124 -20.89 14.22 6.19
N LEU A 125 -21.14 13.23 7.04
CA LEU A 125 -20.70 13.20 8.42
C LEU A 125 -19.49 12.27 8.55
N PRO A 126 -18.27 12.81 8.72
CA PRO A 126 -17.09 12.00 8.99
C PRO A 126 -16.97 11.64 10.47
N PHE A 127 -16.56 10.41 10.75
CA PHE A 127 -16.15 9.92 12.06
C PHE A 127 -14.67 9.59 11.99
N PHE A 128 -13.88 10.27 12.81
CA PHE A 128 -12.44 10.03 12.89
C PHE A 128 -12.14 9.14 14.10
N VAL A 129 -11.28 8.16 13.90
CA VAL A 129 -10.65 7.43 15.00
C VAL A 129 -9.64 8.37 15.65
N GLU A 130 -9.80 8.66 16.94
CA GLU A 130 -8.77 9.35 17.73
C GLU A 130 -7.52 8.45 17.79
N VAL A 131 -6.36 9.00 17.41
CA VAL A 131 -5.05 8.33 17.42
C VAL A 131 -4.15 8.99 18.44
#